data_AF-A0A3B8N908-F1
#
_entry.id   AF-A0A3B8N908-F1
#
_cell.length_a   1.000
_cell.length_b   1.000
_cell.length_c   1.000
_cell.angle_alpha   90.00
_cell.angle_beta   90.00
_cell.angle_gamma   90.00
#
_symmetry.space_group_name_H-M   'P 1'
#
loop_
_entity.id
_entity.type
_entity.pdbx_description
1 polymer ?
#
loop_
_entity_poly.entity_id
_entity_poly.type
_entity_poly.pdbx_seq_one_letter_code
_entity_poly.pdbx_strand_id
1 'polypeptide(L)' 'MKRFRILSGMRPTGPLHLGHLHGVLKNWLSFQENHECFYFVADWHALTTEYDSPQKLRGFVKE' A
#
# COMPACT_ATOMS: atom_id res chain seq x y z
N MET A 1 7.07 27.01 4.42
CA MET A 1 7.62 25.82 5.11
C MET A 1 7.47 24.63 4.19
N LYS A 2 8.53 23.85 3.96
CA LYS A 2 8.49 22.68 3.07
C LYS A 2 7.79 21.55 3.83
N ARG A 3 6.58 21.17 3.41
CA ARG A 3 5.83 20.06 4.01
C ARG A 3 6.60 18.77 3.74
N PHE A 4 6.83 17.96 4.77
CA PHE A 4 7.65 16.75 4.63
C PHE A 4 6.85 15.72 3.82
N ARG A 5 7.50 15.11 2.82
CA ARG A 5 6.83 14.23 1.84
C ARG A 5 7.01 12.77 2.23
N ILE A 6 5.92 12.04 2.27
CA ILE A 6 5.89 10.61 2.62
C ILE A 6 5.41 9.84 1.41
N LEU A 7 6.18 8.86 0.95
CA LEU A 7 5.78 7.89 -0.07
C LEU A 7 5.61 6.53 0.60
N SER A 8 4.44 5.92 0.44
CA SER A 8 4.12 4.62 1.03
C SER A 8 3.46 3.71 0.00
N GLY A 9 3.97 2.48 -0.12
CA GLY A 9 3.45 1.49 -1.06
C GLY A 9 3.01 0.22 -0.34
N MET A 10 1.88 -0.36 -0.71
CA MET A 10 1.43 -1.66 -0.20
C MET A 10 1.33 -2.68 -1.32
N ARG A 11 1.84 -3.89 -1.08
CA ARG A 11 1.76 -5.00 -2.02
C ARG A 11 0.36 -5.62 -1.99
N PRO A 12 -0.26 -5.90 -3.15
CA PRO A 12 -1.58 -6.51 -3.22
C PRO A 12 -1.53 -8.05 -3.08
N THR A 13 -0.91 -8.57 -2.02
CA THR A 13 -0.68 -10.02 -1.81
C THR A 13 -1.80 -10.73 -1.04
N GLY A 14 -2.98 -10.12 -0.94
CA GLY A 14 -4.12 -10.72 -0.22
C GLY A 14 -5.05 -9.70 0.43
N PRO A 15 -6.10 -10.18 1.14
CA PRO A 15 -7.06 -9.31 1.82
C PRO A 15 -6.42 -8.59 3.01
N LEU A 16 -6.84 -7.33 3.21
CA LEU A 16 -6.49 -6.57 4.41
C LEU A 16 -7.11 -7.22 5.65
N HIS A 17 -6.41 -7.12 6.78
CA HIS A 17 -6.83 -7.68 8.06
C HIS A 17 -6.53 -6.69 9.20
N LEU A 18 -7.05 -6.94 10.39
CA LEU A 18 -6.95 -6.02 11.54
C LEU A 18 -5.51 -5.61 11.88
N GLY A 19 -4.53 -6.51 11.68
CA GLY A 19 -3.11 -6.17 11.81
C GLY A 19 -2.65 -5.02 10.91
N HIS A 20 -3.12 -4.95 9.66
CA HIS A 20 -2.83 -3.84 8.75
C HIS A 20 -3.48 -2.53 9.21
N LEU A 21 -4.70 -2.61 9.76
CA LEU A 21 -5.41 -1.46 10.32
C LEU A 21 -4.64 -0.85 11.48
N HIS A 22 -4.25 -1.67 12.45
CA HIS A 22 -3.53 -1.20 13.63
C HIS A 22 -2.08 -0.80 13.31
N GLY A 23 -1.42 -1.52 12.40
CA GLY A 23 -0.01 -1.31 12.09
C GLY A 23 0.28 -0.14 11.17
N VAL A 24 -0.43 -0.03 10.04
CA VAL A 24 -0.07 0.93 8.98
C VAL A 24 -1.18 1.92 8.67
N LEU A 25 -2.44 1.49 8.57
CA LEU A 25 -3.52 2.35 8.07
C LEU A 25 -3.85 3.48 9.05
N LYS A 26 -3.84 3.21 10.38
CA LYS A 26 -4.01 4.27 11.39
C LYS A 26 -2.90 5.32 11.32
N ASN A 27 -1.67 4.90 11.07
CA ASN A 27 -0.53 5.81 10.96
C ASN A 27 -0.63 6.65 9.69
N TRP A 28 -1.02 6.04 8.56
CA TRP A 28 -1.27 6.76 7.33
C TRP A 28 -2.32 7.85 7.51
N LEU A 29 -3.42 7.58 8.21
CA LEU A 29 -4.44 8.58 8.51
C LEU A 29 -3.87 9.80 9.25
N SER A 30 -3.04 9.59 10.27
CA SER A 30 -2.38 10.67 11.03
C SER A 30 -1.39 11.47 10.18
N PHE A 31 -0.69 10.80 9.26
CA PHE A 31 0.26 11.47 8.36
C PHE A 31 -0.43 12.37 7.35
N GLN A 32 -1.65 12.06 6.90
CA GLN A 32 -2.39 12.89 5.94
C GLN A 32 -2.68 14.30 6.45
N GLU A 33 -2.83 14.49 7.76
CA GLU A 33 -3.08 15.81 8.35
C GLU A 33 -1.81 16.69 8.30
N ASN A 34 -0.65 16.09 8.57
CA ASN A 34 0.59 16.82 8.81
C ASN A 34 1.54 16.85 7.61
N HIS A 35 1.43 15.90 6.68
CA HIS A 35 2.42 15.63 5.63
C HIS A 35 1.81 15.57 4.24
N GLU A 36 2.63 15.76 3.21
CA GLU A 36 2.24 15.50 1.83
C GLU A 36 2.46 14.00 1.55
N CYS A 37 1.38 13.23 1.53
CA CYS A 37 1.43 11.77 1.46
C CYS A 37 1.09 11.27 0.05
N PHE A 38 1.92 10.39 -0.48
CA PHE A 38 1.71 9.66 -1.73
C PHE A 38 1.58 8.17 -1.41
N TYR A 39 0.46 7.57 -1.83
CA TYR A 39 0.20 6.15 -1.65
C TYR A 39 0.12 5.46 -3.01
N PHE A 40 0.73 4.28 -3.13
CA PHE A 40 0.64 3.49 -4.36
C PHE A 40 0.46 2.00 -4.06
N VAL A 41 -0.12 1.30 -5.02
CA VAL A 41 -0.21 -0.15 -5.00
C VAL A 41 1.04 -0.70 -5.68
N ALA A 42 1.80 -1.53 -4.97
CA ALA A 42 3.07 -2.06 -5.45
C ALA A 42 2.88 -3.39 -6.19
N ASP A 43 2.10 -3.37 -7.26
CA ASP A 43 1.75 -4.51 -8.12
C ASP A 43 2.97 -5.10 -8.85
N TRP A 44 3.78 -4.26 -9.49
CA TRP A 44 5.02 -4.67 -10.16
C TRP A 44 6.03 -5.29 -9.18
N HIS A 45 6.09 -4.77 -7.96
CA HIS A 45 6.96 -5.34 -6.92
C HIS A 45 6.44 -6.71 -6.46
N ALA A 46 5.13 -6.91 -6.39
CA ALA A 46 4.54 -8.19 -6.03
C ALA A 46 4.80 -9.26 -7.11
N LEU A 47 4.86 -8.89 -8.39
CA LEU A 47 5.19 -9.80 -9.50
C LEU A 47 6.59 -10.41 -9.39
N THR A 48 7.52 -9.79 -8.67
CA THR A 48 8.87 -10.35 -8.49
C THR A 48 8.87 -11.59 -7.59
N THR A 49 7.87 -11.73 -6.72
CA THR A 49 7.71 -12.86 -5.79
C THR A 49 6.55 -13.79 -6.14
N GLU A 50 5.45 -13.26 -6.69
CA GLU A 50 4.24 -14.02 -7.07
C GLU A 50 4.11 -14.19 -8.60
N TYR A 51 5.23 -14.48 -9.27
CA TYR A 51 5.27 -14.68 -10.73
C TYR A 51 4.53 -15.95 -11.18
N ASP A 52 4.30 -16.90 -10.28
CA ASP A 52 3.68 -18.20 -10.56
C ASP A 52 2.16 -18.12 -10.71
N SER A 53 1.53 -17.14 -10.07
CA SER A 53 0.07 -16.93 -10.04
C SER A 53 -0.32 -15.44 -10.19
N PRO A 54 0.12 -14.73 -11.24
CA PRO A 54 -0.10 -13.28 -11.39
C PRO A 54 -1.58 -12.89 -11.51
N GLN A 55 -2.45 -13.83 -11.87
CA GLN A 55 -3.91 -13.62 -11.92
C GLN A 55 -4.49 -13.31 -10.53
N LYS A 56 -3.88 -13.81 -9.44
CA LYS A 56 -4.31 -13.51 -8.06
C LYS A 56 -4.13 -12.03 -7.73
N LEU A 57 -3.04 -11.42 -8.20
CA LEU A 57 -2.76 -9.99 -7.97
C LEU A 57 -3.83 -9.09 -8.58
N ARG A 58 -4.38 -9.46 -9.76
CA ARG A 58 -5.50 -8.73 -10.39
C ARG A 58 -6.78 -8.73 -9.55
N GLY A 59 -6.97 -9.73 -8.69
CA GLY A 59 -8.12 -9.74 -7.77
C GLY A 59 -8.02 -8.70 -6.65
N PHE A 60 -6.80 -8.22 -6.34
CA PHE A 60 -6.52 -7.31 -5.24
C PHE A 60 -6.16 -5.89 -5.70
N VAL A 61 -6.05 -5.66 -7.01
CA VAL A 61 -5.89 -4.34 -7.62
C VAL A 61 -7.12 -4.05 -8.47
N LYS A 62 -7.90 -3.04 -8.09
CA LYS A 62 -9.01 -2.54 -8.91
C LYS A 62 -8.49 -1.34 -9.70
N GLU A 63 -8.37 -1.50 -11.02
CA GLU A 63 -8.13 -0.42 -11.97
C GLU A 63 -9.35 0.50 -12.12
#